data_AF-A0A0R0D456-F1
#
_entry.id   AF-A0A0R0D456-F1
#
_cell.length_a   1.000
_cell.length_b   1.000
_cell.length_c   1.000
_cell.angle_alpha   90.00
_cell.angle_beta   90.00
_cell.angle_gamma   90.00
#
_symmetry.space_group_name_H-M   'P 1'
#
loop_
_entity.id
_entity.type
_entity.pdbx_description
1 polymer ?
#
loop_
_entity_poly.entity_id
_entity_poly.type
_entity_poly.pdbx_seq_one_letter_code
_entity_poly.pdbx_strand_id
1 'polypeptide(L)'
;MNFRPLLAAAVLSLTLSACAGPMDRALVTDQGDAAYFQRLNPLFAQMTPEQQEAFNWSVSDLTIGTIHQRYPGASAREVIAGETALILQTYPERIAALQPSLQQFQQARAQLAQLRSDNIQFRIEQDFHGSQPYLKADFHNGSTLSFSTTGWVAQLYLDGADTPVASYEFTLNHRNRGGLLPGEDENHDIHLGFVTGDADWMTLEVRNARQRRIQIVPVQPGTTDLGERPYALHDPQPEIDRLQAVIAAAEKYRAVP
;
A
#
# COMPACT_ATOMS: atom_id res chain seq x y z
N MET A 1 73.68 -58.75 -19.51
CA MET A 1 73.72 -57.38 -20.06
C MET A 1 72.34 -57.08 -20.62
N ASN A 2 71.54 -56.08 -20.25
CA ASN A 2 71.64 -54.99 -19.29
C ASN A 2 70.22 -54.60 -18.83
N PHE A 3 70.15 -54.06 -17.61
CA PHE A 3 68.97 -53.61 -16.87
C PHE A 3 68.46 -52.21 -17.29
N ARG A 4 67.15 -51.97 -17.02
CA ARG A 4 66.45 -50.70 -16.64
C ARG A 4 66.12 -49.63 -17.71
N PRO A 5 65.15 -48.71 -17.46
CA PRO A 5 64.02 -48.71 -16.49
C PRO A 5 62.66 -48.14 -16.99
N LEU A 6 61.62 -48.36 -16.18
CA LEU A 6 60.37 -47.59 -16.10
C LEU A 6 60.60 -46.08 -15.95
N LEU A 7 59.76 -45.27 -16.60
CA LEU A 7 59.47 -43.88 -16.21
C LEU A 7 57.95 -43.67 -16.23
N ALA A 8 57.37 -43.75 -15.04
CA ALA A 8 56.02 -43.29 -14.77
C ALA A 8 56.05 -41.76 -14.70
N ALA A 9 55.46 -41.09 -15.67
CA ALA A 9 55.17 -39.66 -15.60
C ALA A 9 53.84 -39.49 -14.89
N ALA A 10 53.89 -39.26 -13.57
CA ALA A 10 52.75 -38.80 -12.80
C ALA A 10 52.45 -37.35 -13.21
N VAL A 11 51.36 -37.16 -13.96
CA VAL A 11 50.76 -35.84 -14.20
C VAL A 11 50.22 -35.36 -12.86
N LEU A 12 50.95 -34.45 -12.22
CA LEU A 12 50.46 -33.68 -11.08
C LEU A 12 49.39 -32.71 -11.62
N SER A 13 48.14 -33.17 -11.65
CA SER A 13 46.98 -32.31 -11.78
C SER A 13 46.88 -31.47 -10.51
N LEU A 14 47.51 -30.30 -10.51
CA LEU A 14 47.28 -29.23 -9.53
C LEU A 14 45.81 -28.81 -9.67
N THR A 15 44.94 -29.42 -8.89
CA THR A 15 43.59 -28.91 -8.66
C THR A 15 43.75 -27.58 -7.94
N LEU A 16 43.60 -26.49 -8.69
CA LEU A 16 43.20 -25.18 -8.19
C LEU A 16 41.82 -25.36 -7.54
N SER A 17 41.82 -25.91 -6.32
CA SER A 17 40.73 -25.76 -5.38
C SER A 17 40.70 -24.30 -4.99
N ALA A 18 40.11 -23.46 -5.85
CA ALA A 18 39.72 -22.12 -5.45
C ALA A 18 38.96 -22.28 -4.13
N CYS A 19 39.46 -21.70 -3.06
CA CYS A 19 38.76 -21.69 -1.78
C CYS A 19 37.46 -20.90 -1.98
N ALA A 20 36.40 -21.59 -2.37
CA ALA A 20 35.07 -21.03 -2.51
C ALA A 20 34.67 -20.37 -1.19
N GLY A 21 34.41 -19.07 -1.23
CA GLY A 21 33.98 -18.30 -0.08
C GLY A 21 32.61 -18.76 0.42
N PRO A 22 32.15 -18.29 1.59
CA PRO A 22 30.85 -18.68 2.12
C PRO A 22 29.68 -18.39 1.15
N MET A 23 29.83 -17.38 0.28
CA MET A 23 28.85 -16.99 -0.74
C MET A 23 28.78 -17.91 -1.96
N ASP A 24 29.80 -18.72 -2.22
CA ASP A 24 29.95 -19.52 -3.44
C ASP A 24 29.66 -21.01 -3.20
N ARG A 25 29.33 -21.38 -1.96
CA ARG A 25 28.97 -22.76 -1.64
C ARG A 25 27.50 -23.02 -1.97
N ALA A 26 27.24 -24.11 -2.66
CA ALA A 26 25.90 -24.56 -3.01
C ALA A 26 25.02 -24.73 -1.76
N LEU A 27 23.79 -24.22 -1.86
CA LEU A 27 22.72 -24.42 -0.90
C LEU A 27 22.12 -25.82 -1.09
N VAL A 28 21.65 -26.41 0.01
CA VAL A 28 20.97 -27.72 0.00
C VAL A 28 19.48 -27.48 0.11
N THR A 29 18.79 -27.44 -1.03
CA THR A 29 17.37 -27.07 -1.11
C THR A 29 16.45 -28.26 -1.40
N ASP A 30 17.00 -29.45 -1.63
CA ASP A 30 16.31 -30.68 -2.06
C ASP A 30 16.13 -31.71 -0.92
N GLN A 31 16.72 -31.48 0.25
CA GLN A 31 16.73 -32.42 1.40
C GLN A 31 15.87 -31.94 2.58
N GLY A 32 14.99 -30.98 2.34
CA GLY A 32 14.11 -30.38 3.36
C GLY A 32 14.79 -29.37 4.29
N ASP A 33 13.97 -28.70 5.10
CA ASP A 33 14.35 -27.51 5.84
C ASP A 33 15.50 -27.73 6.83
N ALA A 34 15.52 -28.88 7.52
CA ALA A 34 16.56 -29.20 8.50
C ALA A 34 17.95 -29.27 7.85
N ALA A 35 18.05 -29.92 6.68
CA ALA A 35 19.31 -30.03 5.94
C ALA A 35 19.73 -28.67 5.35
N TYR A 36 18.76 -27.90 4.86
CA TYR A 36 18.98 -26.53 4.37
C TYR A 36 19.63 -25.66 5.45
N PHE A 37 19.03 -25.55 6.64
CA PHE A 37 19.55 -24.70 7.71
C PHE A 37 20.83 -25.24 8.34
N GLN A 38 20.98 -26.56 8.47
CA GLN A 38 22.25 -27.16 8.92
C GLN A 38 23.42 -26.80 7.99
N ARG A 39 23.17 -26.70 6.68
CA ARG A 39 24.18 -26.30 5.71
C ARG A 39 24.37 -24.80 5.63
N LEU A 40 23.29 -24.03 5.68
CA LEU A 40 23.31 -22.57 5.55
C LEU A 40 23.92 -21.90 6.78
N ASN A 41 23.53 -22.26 8.01
CA ASN A 41 23.90 -21.51 9.21
C ASN A 41 25.42 -21.33 9.40
N PRO A 42 26.27 -22.35 9.21
CA PRO A 42 27.73 -22.18 9.30
C PRO A 42 28.31 -21.29 8.21
N LEU A 43 27.71 -21.28 7.01
CA LEU A 43 28.13 -20.41 5.89
C LEU A 43 27.70 -18.98 6.14
N PHE A 44 26.46 -18.79 6.56
CA PHE A 44 25.87 -17.52 6.89
C PHE A 44 26.66 -16.81 8.00
N ALA A 45 27.09 -17.53 9.03
CA ALA A 45 27.93 -16.98 10.11
C ALA A 45 29.31 -16.49 9.64
N GLN A 46 29.79 -16.92 8.47
CA GLN A 46 31.06 -16.48 7.86
C GLN A 46 30.88 -15.34 6.85
N MET A 47 29.64 -15.02 6.47
CA MET A 47 29.32 -13.90 5.57
C MET A 47 29.52 -12.56 6.28
N THR A 48 29.87 -11.51 5.53
CA THR A 48 29.85 -10.14 6.05
C THR A 48 28.41 -9.71 6.38
N PRO A 49 28.19 -8.70 7.23
CA PRO A 49 26.85 -8.18 7.49
C PRO A 49 26.09 -7.78 6.21
N GLU A 50 26.79 -7.23 5.22
CA GLU A 50 26.22 -6.86 3.93
C GLU A 50 25.80 -8.06 3.09
N GLN A 51 26.60 -9.14 3.07
CA GLN A 51 26.26 -10.40 2.41
C GLN A 51 25.06 -11.08 3.08
N GLN A 52 25.01 -11.07 4.41
CA GLN A 52 23.87 -11.58 5.19
C GLN A 52 22.59 -10.81 4.88
N GLU A 53 22.67 -9.47 4.85
CA GLU A 53 21.54 -8.60 4.52
C GLU A 53 21.03 -8.85 3.09
N ALA A 54 21.95 -8.93 2.12
CA ALA A 54 21.63 -9.18 0.72
C ALA A 54 20.97 -10.56 0.51
N PHE A 55 21.50 -11.59 1.15
CA PHE A 55 20.94 -12.94 1.07
C PHE A 55 19.57 -13.02 1.76
N ASN A 56 19.41 -12.46 2.96
CA ASN A 56 18.12 -12.42 3.65
C ASN A 56 17.07 -11.64 2.85
N TRP A 57 17.47 -10.55 2.21
CA TRP A 57 16.59 -9.78 1.33
C TRP A 57 16.14 -10.61 0.13
N SER A 58 17.06 -11.30 -0.57
CA SER A 58 16.74 -12.05 -1.79
C SER A 58 15.84 -13.25 -1.55
N VAL A 59 15.78 -13.78 -0.32
CA VAL A 59 14.91 -14.92 0.04
C VAL A 59 13.71 -14.52 0.91
N SER A 60 13.52 -13.22 1.19
CA SER A 60 12.54 -12.75 2.19
C SER A 60 11.09 -13.14 1.91
N ASP A 61 10.73 -13.33 0.64
CA ASP A 61 9.42 -13.77 0.17
C ASP A 61 9.44 -15.17 -0.49
N LEU A 62 10.56 -15.88 -0.40
CA LEU A 62 10.75 -17.19 -1.03
C LEU A 62 10.65 -18.33 -0.01
N THR A 63 9.96 -19.40 -0.39
CA THR A 63 10.02 -20.67 0.35
C THR A 63 11.25 -21.48 -0.11
N ILE A 64 11.74 -22.41 0.72
CA ILE A 64 12.84 -23.31 0.32
C ILE A 64 12.49 -24.08 -0.96
N GLY A 65 11.23 -24.50 -1.12
CA GLY A 65 10.75 -25.12 -2.35
C GLY A 65 10.84 -24.19 -3.57
N THR A 66 10.50 -22.91 -3.41
CA THR A 66 10.66 -21.89 -4.46
C THR A 66 12.12 -21.66 -4.83
N ILE A 67 13.02 -21.62 -3.83
CA ILE A 67 14.46 -21.50 -4.06
C ILE A 67 14.96 -22.73 -4.82
N HIS A 68 14.58 -23.95 -4.42
CA HIS A 68 14.97 -25.17 -5.12
C HIS A 68 14.52 -25.17 -6.59
N GLN A 69 13.27 -24.74 -6.83
CA GLN A 69 12.69 -24.72 -8.16
C GLN A 69 13.35 -23.69 -9.08
N ARG A 70 13.64 -22.49 -8.57
CA ARG A 70 14.21 -21.38 -9.36
C ARG A 70 15.73 -21.46 -9.48
N TYR A 71 16.40 -21.92 -8.43
CA TYR A 71 17.85 -21.90 -8.27
C TYR A 71 18.37 -23.26 -7.78
N PRO A 72 18.18 -24.35 -8.54
CA PRO A 72 18.56 -25.69 -8.09
C PRO A 72 20.08 -25.79 -7.89
N GLY A 73 20.50 -26.11 -6.67
CA GLY A 73 21.91 -26.26 -6.31
C GLY A 73 22.73 -24.96 -6.33
N ALA A 74 22.07 -23.81 -6.43
CA ALA A 74 22.72 -22.52 -6.47
C ALA A 74 23.34 -22.15 -5.11
N SER A 75 24.36 -21.31 -5.17
CA SER A 75 24.99 -20.63 -4.04
C SER A 75 24.20 -19.38 -3.62
N ALA A 76 24.51 -18.83 -2.44
CA ALA A 76 23.89 -17.58 -1.98
C ALA A 76 24.11 -16.43 -2.96
N ARG A 77 25.30 -16.34 -3.58
CA ARG A 77 25.60 -15.34 -4.61
C ARG A 77 24.71 -15.48 -5.84
N GLU A 78 24.54 -16.70 -6.32
CA GLU A 78 23.73 -16.97 -7.52
C GLU A 78 22.26 -16.65 -7.27
N VAL A 79 21.74 -16.93 -6.06
CA VAL A 79 20.37 -16.54 -5.66
C VAL A 79 20.22 -15.02 -5.65
N ILE A 80 21.15 -14.29 -5.02
CA ILE A 80 21.12 -12.80 -5.01
C ILE A 80 21.21 -12.25 -6.44
N ALA A 81 22.13 -12.74 -7.26
CA ALA A 81 22.28 -12.28 -8.64
C ALA A 81 21.03 -12.56 -9.49
N GLY A 82 20.39 -13.71 -9.29
CA GLY A 82 19.14 -14.08 -9.95
C GLY A 82 17.97 -13.17 -9.57
N GLU A 83 17.73 -12.98 -8.27
CA GLU A 83 16.60 -12.16 -7.79
C GLU A 83 16.80 -10.68 -8.09
N THR A 84 18.03 -10.15 -7.95
CA THR A 84 18.33 -8.77 -8.36
C THR A 84 18.10 -8.56 -9.86
N ALA A 85 18.56 -9.48 -10.72
CA ALA A 85 18.33 -9.40 -12.16
C ALA A 85 16.84 -9.47 -12.51
N LEU A 86 16.09 -10.38 -11.87
CA LEU A 86 14.64 -10.54 -12.06
C LEU A 86 13.88 -9.25 -11.71
N ILE A 87 14.18 -8.66 -10.54
CA ILE A 87 13.53 -7.43 -10.07
C ILE A 87 13.85 -6.27 -11.02
N LEU A 88 15.12 -6.06 -11.34
CA LEU A 88 15.55 -4.97 -12.21
C LEU A 88 15.00 -5.09 -13.64
N GLN A 89 14.73 -6.32 -14.10
CA GLN A 89 14.10 -6.56 -15.39
C GLN A 89 12.58 -6.34 -15.36
N THR A 90 11.89 -6.80 -14.32
CA THR A 90 10.42 -6.92 -14.35
C THR A 90 9.67 -5.79 -13.64
N TYR A 91 10.24 -5.17 -12.61
CA TYR A 91 9.54 -4.17 -11.80
C TYR A 91 9.40 -2.80 -12.49
N PRO A 92 10.35 -2.32 -13.32
CA PRO A 92 10.15 -1.09 -14.08
C PRO A 92 8.92 -1.13 -14.99
N GLU A 93 8.66 -2.26 -15.65
CA GLU A 93 7.47 -2.44 -16.49
C GLU A 93 6.18 -2.43 -15.67
N ARG A 94 6.19 -3.02 -14.47
CA ARG A 94 5.05 -2.97 -13.53
C ARG A 94 4.76 -1.54 -13.08
N ILE A 95 5.79 -0.76 -12.74
CA ILE A 95 5.63 0.66 -12.39
C ILE A 95 5.05 1.41 -13.60
N ALA A 96 5.59 1.20 -14.80
CA ALA A 96 5.08 1.85 -16.01
C ALA A 96 3.59 1.52 -16.28
N ALA A 97 3.17 0.28 -16.00
CA ALA A 97 1.77 -0.14 -16.11
C ALA A 97 0.85 0.53 -15.06
N LEU A 98 1.37 0.93 -13.90
CA LEU A 98 0.61 1.62 -12.85
C LEU A 98 0.49 3.14 -13.09
N GLN A 99 1.38 3.75 -13.88
CA GLN A 99 1.39 5.20 -14.13
C GLN A 99 0.08 5.75 -14.70
N PRO A 100 -0.57 5.12 -15.71
CA PRO A 100 -1.85 5.61 -16.21
C PRO A 100 -2.95 5.61 -15.13
N SER A 101 -2.99 4.56 -14.30
CA SER A 101 -3.94 4.47 -13.20
C SER A 101 -3.67 5.53 -12.13
N LEU A 102 -2.40 5.83 -11.84
CA LEU A 102 -2.03 6.91 -10.92
C LEU A 102 -2.49 8.27 -11.45
N GLN A 103 -2.28 8.54 -12.75
CA GLN A 103 -2.73 9.77 -13.38
C GLN A 103 -4.26 9.91 -13.32
N GLN A 104 -4.99 8.84 -13.63
CA GLN A 104 -6.45 8.81 -13.53
C GLN A 104 -6.92 9.03 -12.09
N PHE A 105 -6.29 8.37 -11.12
CA PHE A 105 -6.57 8.54 -9.70
C PHE A 105 -6.39 10.00 -9.26
N GLN A 106 -5.27 10.62 -9.64
CA GLN A 106 -4.96 12.01 -9.31
C GLN A 106 -5.96 12.98 -9.97
N GLN A 107 -6.34 12.74 -11.23
CA GLN A 107 -7.35 13.54 -11.91
C GLN A 107 -8.72 13.42 -11.24
N ALA A 108 -9.17 12.20 -10.94
CA ALA A 108 -10.42 11.97 -10.23
C ALA A 108 -10.40 12.63 -8.84
N ARG A 109 -9.30 12.51 -8.09
CA ARG A 109 -9.13 13.15 -6.78
C ARG A 109 -9.19 14.68 -6.89
N ALA A 110 -8.56 15.26 -7.89
CA ALA A 110 -8.60 16.71 -8.13
C ALA A 110 -10.02 17.20 -8.46
N GLN A 111 -10.81 16.40 -9.19
CA GLN A 111 -12.22 16.71 -9.45
C GLN A 111 -13.07 16.57 -8.19
N LEU A 112 -12.88 15.50 -7.41
CA LEU A 112 -13.60 15.29 -6.16
C LEU A 112 -13.31 16.38 -5.12
N ALA A 113 -12.10 16.95 -5.12
CA ALA A 113 -11.77 18.09 -4.26
C ALA A 113 -12.53 19.38 -4.61
N GLN A 114 -13.23 19.42 -5.75
CA GLN A 114 -14.09 20.55 -6.15
C GLN A 114 -15.53 20.41 -5.63
N LEU A 115 -15.88 19.24 -5.08
CA LEU A 115 -17.09 19.09 -4.27
C LEU A 115 -16.93 19.91 -2.99
N ARG A 116 -17.88 20.78 -2.73
CA ARG A 116 -17.84 21.71 -1.59
C ARG A 116 -19.14 21.66 -0.82
N SER A 117 -19.06 22.05 0.44
CA SER A 117 -20.22 22.29 1.28
C SER A 117 -20.13 23.66 1.91
N ASP A 118 -21.26 24.37 1.94
CA ASP A 118 -21.37 25.74 2.40
C ASP A 118 -22.65 25.92 3.24
N ASN A 119 -22.80 27.09 3.86
CA ASN A 119 -23.97 27.47 4.65
C ASN A 119 -24.39 26.43 5.70
N ILE A 120 -23.39 25.79 6.32
CA ILE A 120 -23.59 24.69 7.25
C ILE A 120 -24.22 25.21 8.56
N GLN A 121 -25.35 24.62 8.93
CA GLN A 121 -26.06 24.89 10.17
C GLN A 121 -26.18 23.60 10.98
N PHE A 122 -25.86 23.67 12.26
CA PHE A 122 -26.06 22.58 13.20
C PHE A 122 -27.14 22.96 14.22
N ARG A 123 -28.09 22.05 14.40
CA ARG A 123 -29.18 22.20 15.37
C ARG A 123 -29.42 20.89 16.09
N ILE A 124 -29.89 20.99 17.33
CA ILE A 124 -30.41 19.87 18.10
C ILE A 124 -31.89 20.16 18.29
N GLU A 125 -32.74 19.30 17.74
CA GLU A 125 -34.19 19.44 17.82
C GLU A 125 -34.80 18.38 18.72
N GLN A 126 -36.01 18.65 19.17
CA GLN A 126 -36.79 17.69 19.95
C GLN A 126 -37.82 17.04 19.03
N ASP A 127 -37.81 15.72 18.95
CA ASP A 127 -38.82 14.91 18.27
C ASP A 127 -39.43 13.85 19.22
N PHE A 128 -40.23 12.93 18.67
CA PHE A 128 -40.86 11.86 19.44
C PHE A 128 -39.85 10.88 20.08
N HIS A 129 -38.62 10.83 19.57
CA HIS A 129 -37.52 9.98 20.03
C HIS A 129 -36.53 10.71 20.94
N GLY A 130 -36.73 12.01 21.19
CA GLY A 130 -35.93 12.81 22.12
C GLY A 130 -35.20 13.96 21.42
N SER A 131 -34.07 14.39 22.00
CA SER A 131 -33.20 15.35 21.32
C SER A 131 -32.47 14.63 20.17
N GLN A 132 -32.43 15.23 18.99
CA GLN A 132 -31.82 14.68 17.79
C GLN A 132 -30.93 15.73 17.09
N PRO A 133 -29.71 15.37 16.68
CA PRO A 133 -28.80 16.28 15.99
C PRO A 133 -29.06 16.31 14.47
N TYR A 134 -29.18 17.51 13.91
CA TYR A 134 -29.38 17.75 12.49
C TYR A 134 -28.32 18.71 11.93
N LEU A 135 -27.91 18.44 10.69
CA LEU A 135 -27.15 19.36 9.87
C LEU A 135 -28.00 19.81 8.69
N LYS A 136 -27.93 21.09 8.38
CA LYS A 136 -28.39 21.63 7.10
C LYS A 136 -27.19 22.21 6.38
N ALA A 137 -27.00 21.88 5.11
CA ALA A 137 -25.90 22.41 4.32
C ALA A 137 -26.27 22.49 2.84
N ASP A 138 -25.60 23.40 2.14
CA ASP A 138 -25.58 23.44 0.69
C ASP A 138 -24.39 22.63 0.18
N PHE A 139 -24.61 21.81 -0.83
CA PHE A 139 -23.63 20.93 -1.45
C PHE A 139 -23.47 21.34 -2.91
N HIS A 140 -22.25 21.71 -3.27
CA HIS A 140 -21.93 22.24 -4.59
C HIS A 140 -21.05 21.26 -5.36
N ASN A 141 -21.45 20.96 -6.60
CA ASN A 141 -20.59 20.25 -7.54
C ASN A 141 -19.79 21.23 -8.40
N GLY A 142 -18.62 21.63 -7.89
CA GLY A 142 -17.70 22.46 -8.67
C GLY A 142 -16.92 21.72 -9.75
N SER A 143 -17.05 20.39 -9.82
CA SER A 143 -16.27 19.52 -10.71
C SER A 143 -16.89 19.40 -12.10
N THR A 144 -16.16 18.78 -13.03
CA THR A 144 -16.67 18.42 -14.35
C THR A 144 -17.33 17.03 -14.38
N LEU A 145 -17.47 16.36 -13.24
CA LEU A 145 -18.02 15.02 -13.11
C LEU A 145 -19.49 15.07 -12.68
N SER A 146 -20.27 14.04 -13.04
CA SER A 146 -21.68 13.89 -12.65
C SER A 146 -21.85 12.75 -11.66
N PHE A 147 -22.48 13.01 -10.51
CA PHE A 147 -22.55 12.03 -9.42
C PHE A 147 -23.94 11.42 -9.27
N SER A 148 -24.03 10.10 -9.15
CA SER A 148 -25.27 9.46 -8.64
C SER A 148 -25.33 9.49 -7.13
N THR A 149 -24.17 9.40 -6.47
CA THR A 149 -24.01 9.45 -5.02
C THR A 149 -22.75 10.21 -4.69
N THR A 150 -22.76 11.00 -3.62
CA THR A 150 -21.57 11.66 -3.05
C THR A 150 -21.41 11.27 -1.59
N GLY A 151 -20.22 10.85 -1.19
CA GLY A 151 -19.85 10.55 0.19
C GLY A 151 -19.25 11.76 0.89
N TRP A 152 -19.60 11.92 2.17
CA TRP A 152 -19.19 13.05 3.01
C TRP A 152 -18.87 12.60 4.43
N VAL A 153 -18.00 13.35 5.10
CA VAL A 153 -17.82 13.27 6.55
C VAL A 153 -18.09 14.64 7.17
N ALA A 154 -19.02 14.69 8.12
CA ALA A 154 -19.23 15.83 8.99
C ALA A 154 -18.33 15.71 10.22
N GLN A 155 -17.75 16.83 10.65
CA GLN A 155 -16.84 16.90 11.78
C GLN A 155 -17.23 18.08 12.67
N LEU A 156 -17.42 17.82 13.97
CA LEU A 156 -17.76 18.83 14.98
C LEU A 156 -16.52 19.21 15.79
N TYR A 157 -16.24 20.50 15.84
CA TYR A 157 -15.19 21.11 16.63
C TYR A 157 -15.81 22.04 17.68
N LEU A 158 -15.28 22.01 18.91
CA LEU A 158 -15.75 22.85 20.01
C LEU A 158 -14.69 23.88 20.39
N ASP A 159 -15.15 25.08 20.75
CA ASP A 159 -14.36 26.12 21.43
C ASP A 159 -12.99 26.44 20.78
N GLY A 160 -12.92 26.37 19.45
CA GLY A 160 -11.73 26.69 18.66
C GLY A 160 -10.68 25.58 18.56
N ALA A 161 -10.98 24.36 19.02
CA ALA A 161 -10.07 23.23 18.90
C ALA A 161 -9.84 22.79 17.44
N ASP A 162 -8.65 22.26 17.18
CA ASP A 162 -8.23 21.72 15.88
C ASP A 162 -8.54 20.23 15.70
N THR A 163 -8.97 19.55 16.76
CA THR A 163 -9.38 18.14 16.72
C THR A 163 -10.89 18.04 16.82
N PRO A 164 -11.56 17.26 15.95
CA PRO A 164 -13.00 17.10 16.05
C PRO A 164 -13.34 16.23 17.27
N VAL A 165 -14.37 16.63 18.01
CA VAL A 165 -14.92 15.87 19.15
C VAL A 165 -15.90 14.79 18.71
N ALA A 166 -16.48 14.94 17.51
CA ALA A 166 -17.38 13.97 16.90
C ALA A 166 -17.25 14.01 15.38
N SER A 167 -17.47 12.86 14.74
CA SER A 167 -17.49 12.73 13.28
C SER A 167 -18.64 11.83 12.85
N TYR A 168 -19.15 12.03 11.63
CA TYR A 168 -20.22 11.22 11.06
C TYR A 168 -20.08 11.12 9.55
N GLU A 169 -19.96 9.91 9.03
CA GLU A 169 -19.93 9.64 7.60
C GLU A 169 -21.34 9.40 7.06
N PHE A 170 -21.65 10.01 5.93
CA PHE A 170 -22.95 9.86 5.27
C PHE A 170 -22.79 9.97 3.75
N THR A 171 -23.83 9.52 3.04
CA THR A 171 -23.92 9.66 1.58
C THR A 171 -25.18 10.43 1.21
N LEU A 172 -25.10 11.19 0.14
CA LEU A 172 -26.24 11.84 -0.50
C LEU A 172 -26.51 11.13 -1.82
N ASN A 173 -27.76 10.69 -2.02
CA ASN A 173 -28.20 9.97 -3.21
C ASN A 173 -28.98 10.92 -4.13
N HIS A 174 -28.46 11.10 -5.34
CA HIS A 174 -28.93 12.06 -6.33
C HIS A 174 -29.71 11.41 -7.48
N ARG A 175 -29.92 10.09 -7.44
CA ARG A 175 -30.51 9.31 -8.55
C ARG A 175 -31.92 9.77 -8.93
N ASN A 176 -32.73 10.17 -7.95
CA ASN A 176 -34.13 10.54 -8.17
C ASN A 176 -34.31 11.82 -9.02
N ARG A 177 -33.22 12.56 -9.27
CA ARG A 177 -33.20 13.80 -10.07
C ARG A 177 -32.26 13.72 -11.28
N GLY A 178 -31.76 12.52 -11.61
CA GLY A 178 -30.82 12.32 -12.73
C GLY A 178 -29.34 12.52 -12.37
N GLY A 179 -29.02 12.68 -11.09
CA GLY A 179 -27.67 12.92 -10.57
C GLY A 179 -27.47 14.34 -10.05
N LEU A 180 -26.28 14.58 -9.51
CA LEU A 180 -25.74 15.91 -9.20
C LEU A 180 -24.78 16.28 -10.34
N LEU A 181 -25.22 17.16 -11.23
CA LEU A 181 -24.49 17.51 -12.46
C LEU A 181 -23.44 18.61 -12.21
N PRO A 182 -22.47 18.80 -13.12
CA PRO A 182 -21.47 19.86 -13.02
C PRO A 182 -22.08 21.25 -12.83
N GLY A 183 -21.60 21.99 -11.84
CA GLY A 183 -22.03 23.34 -11.48
C GLY A 183 -23.34 23.42 -10.69
N GLU A 184 -23.98 22.28 -10.37
CA GLU A 184 -25.22 22.27 -9.61
C GLU A 184 -25.01 22.37 -8.09
N ASP A 185 -26.06 22.86 -7.43
CA ASP A 185 -26.16 22.96 -5.99
C ASP A 185 -27.35 22.13 -5.46
N GLU A 186 -27.20 21.65 -4.23
CA GLU A 186 -28.25 20.97 -3.49
C GLU A 186 -28.28 21.37 -2.03
N ASN A 187 -29.46 21.65 -1.51
CA ASN A 187 -29.65 21.81 -0.07
C ASN A 187 -30.17 20.51 0.53
N HIS A 188 -29.52 20.04 1.61
CA HIS A 188 -29.91 18.83 2.32
C HIS A 188 -30.03 19.06 3.82
N ASP A 189 -31.06 18.45 4.41
CA ASP A 189 -31.18 18.24 5.85
C ASP A 189 -30.71 16.80 6.16
N ILE A 190 -29.68 16.68 6.98
CA ILE A 190 -29.00 15.43 7.33
C ILE A 190 -29.28 15.14 8.80
N HIS A 191 -29.92 14.00 9.05
CA HIS A 191 -30.11 13.50 10.41
C HIS A 191 -28.88 12.70 10.83
N LEU A 192 -28.18 13.18 11.84
CA LEU A 192 -26.99 12.51 12.35
C LEU A 192 -27.39 11.36 13.28
N GLY A 193 -26.94 10.14 12.98
CA GLY A 193 -27.07 9.00 13.87
C GLY A 193 -28.42 8.28 13.87
N PHE A 194 -29.16 8.29 12.75
CA PHE A 194 -30.42 7.54 12.56
C PHE A 194 -30.35 6.03 12.90
N VAL A 195 -29.16 5.43 12.96
CA VAL A 195 -28.96 4.01 13.35
C VAL A 195 -28.00 3.87 14.54
N THR A 196 -26.85 4.54 14.50
CA THR A 196 -25.87 4.70 15.61
C THR A 196 -25.01 5.94 15.32
N GLY A 197 -24.44 6.59 16.35
CA GLY A 197 -23.46 7.69 16.18
C GLY A 197 -23.95 9.10 16.53
N ASP A 198 -25.15 9.24 17.10
CA ASP A 198 -25.69 10.52 17.60
C ASP A 198 -25.15 10.89 19.00
N ALA A 199 -24.71 9.91 19.79
CA ALA A 199 -24.28 10.10 21.18
C ALA A 199 -23.14 11.12 21.32
N ASP A 200 -22.12 11.04 20.45
CA ASP A 200 -20.95 11.94 20.50
C ASP A 200 -21.31 13.37 20.05
N TRP A 201 -22.37 13.51 19.24
CA TRP A 201 -22.88 14.80 18.77
C TRP A 201 -23.84 15.47 19.77
N MET A 202 -24.19 14.77 20.86
CA MET A 202 -25.19 15.22 21.84
C MET A 202 -24.69 15.26 23.28
N THR A 203 -23.39 15.07 23.51
CA THR A 203 -22.79 15.10 24.86
C THR A 203 -23.05 16.42 25.59
N LEU A 204 -22.95 16.41 26.91
CA LEU A 204 -23.06 17.65 27.71
C LEU A 204 -22.01 18.70 27.32
N GLU A 205 -20.82 18.24 26.91
CA GLU A 205 -19.76 19.12 26.40
C GLU A 205 -20.22 19.84 25.13
N VAL A 206 -20.74 19.10 24.15
CA VAL A 206 -21.29 19.69 22.92
C VAL A 206 -22.42 20.68 23.25
N ARG A 207 -23.36 20.29 24.13
CA ARG A 207 -24.52 21.13 24.51
C ARG A 207 -24.12 22.40 25.24
N ASN A 208 -23.04 22.39 26.00
CA ASN A 208 -22.58 23.54 26.80
C ASN A 208 -21.43 24.33 26.16
N ALA A 209 -20.88 23.88 25.04
CA ALA A 209 -19.81 24.56 24.31
C ALA A 209 -20.21 26.00 23.95
N ARG A 210 -19.27 26.93 24.05
CA ARG A 210 -19.48 28.34 23.73
C ARG A 210 -19.51 28.56 22.22
N GLN A 211 -18.71 27.77 21.50
CA GLN A 211 -18.62 27.80 20.05
C GLN A 211 -18.65 26.38 19.50
N ARG A 212 -19.41 26.19 18.42
CA ARG A 212 -19.48 24.95 17.65
C ARG A 212 -19.14 25.29 16.21
N ARG A 213 -18.18 24.59 15.63
CA ARG A 213 -17.81 24.70 14.22
C ARG A 213 -18.00 23.35 13.58
N ILE A 214 -18.75 23.31 12.48
CA ILE A 214 -18.89 22.12 11.66
C ILE A 214 -18.05 22.28 10.40
N GLN A 215 -17.38 21.22 10.00
CA GLN A 215 -16.84 21.07 8.66
C GLN A 215 -17.45 19.83 8.01
N ILE A 216 -17.83 19.93 6.75
CA ILE A 216 -18.29 18.79 5.96
C ILE A 216 -17.36 18.67 4.75
N VAL A 217 -16.65 17.56 4.65
CA VAL A 217 -15.65 17.35 3.60
C VAL A 217 -15.98 16.12 2.77
N PRO A 218 -15.75 16.14 1.44
CA PRO A 218 -16.04 15.01 0.59
C PRO A 218 -15.09 13.85 0.89
N VAL A 219 -15.60 12.63 0.81
CA VAL A 219 -14.81 11.40 0.95
C VAL A 219 -14.98 10.49 -0.27
N GLN A 220 -13.95 9.72 -0.57
CA GLN A 220 -13.96 8.84 -1.74
C GLN A 220 -14.81 7.57 -1.57
N PRO A 221 -14.79 6.88 -0.40
CA PRO A 221 -15.79 5.85 -0.14
C PRO A 221 -17.20 6.47 -0.27
N GLY A 222 -18.04 5.87 -1.12
CA GLY A 222 -19.42 6.32 -1.30
C GLY A 222 -19.66 7.41 -2.36
N THR A 223 -18.67 7.78 -3.17
CA THR A 223 -18.87 8.69 -4.32
C THR A 223 -18.83 7.94 -5.65
N THR A 224 -19.92 7.99 -6.43
CA THR A 224 -20.12 7.17 -7.65
C THR A 224 -20.64 7.97 -8.85
N ASP A 225 -20.27 7.52 -10.05
CA ASP A 225 -20.78 8.05 -11.32
C ASP A 225 -22.25 7.69 -11.55
N LEU A 226 -22.87 8.20 -12.62
CA LEU A 226 -24.27 7.92 -12.96
C LEU A 226 -24.58 6.43 -13.23
N GLY A 227 -23.56 5.61 -13.49
CA GLY A 227 -23.66 4.16 -13.64
C GLY A 227 -23.31 3.38 -12.38
N GLU A 228 -23.26 4.04 -11.22
CA GLU A 228 -22.92 3.47 -9.90
C GLU A 228 -21.49 2.92 -9.79
N ARG A 229 -20.59 3.38 -10.66
CA ARG A 229 -19.17 3.01 -10.60
C ARG A 229 -18.41 4.05 -9.78
N PRO A 230 -17.56 3.63 -8.84
CA PRO A 230 -16.69 4.56 -8.12
C PRO A 230 -15.67 5.21 -9.05
N TYR A 231 -15.42 6.51 -8.86
CA TYR A 231 -14.48 7.28 -9.69
C TYR A 231 -13.01 6.90 -9.53
N ALA A 232 -12.64 6.36 -8.37
CA ALA A 232 -11.29 5.93 -8.05
C ALA A 232 -11.35 4.79 -7.04
N LEU A 233 -11.02 3.57 -7.47
CA LEU A 233 -11.12 2.37 -6.64
C LEU A 233 -9.93 2.21 -5.68
N HIS A 234 -8.76 2.72 -6.05
CA HIS A 234 -7.52 2.49 -5.30
C HIS A 234 -6.43 3.51 -5.68
N ASP A 235 -5.67 3.99 -4.70
CA ASP A 235 -4.46 4.81 -4.91
C ASP A 235 -3.29 3.87 -5.29
N PRO A 236 -2.72 3.96 -6.50
CA PRO A 236 -1.60 3.12 -6.90
C PRO A 236 -0.25 3.54 -6.30
N GLN A 237 -0.17 4.75 -5.70
CA GLN A 237 1.09 5.32 -5.22
C GLN A 237 1.82 4.42 -4.20
N PRO A 238 1.17 3.83 -3.19
CA PRO A 238 1.86 2.97 -2.22
C PRO A 238 2.53 1.75 -2.86
N GLU A 239 1.92 1.17 -3.90
CA GLU A 239 2.52 0.04 -4.62
C GLU A 239 3.69 0.50 -5.50
N ILE A 240 3.58 1.65 -6.15
CA ILE A 240 4.70 2.25 -6.90
C ILE A 240 5.90 2.49 -5.96
N ASP A 241 5.66 3.11 -4.80
CA ASP A 241 6.69 3.40 -3.80
C ASP A 241 7.34 2.10 -3.29
N ARG A 242 6.53 1.07 -3.03
CA ARG A 242 7.02 -0.27 -2.64
C ARG A 242 7.94 -0.86 -3.71
N LEU A 243 7.51 -0.86 -4.97
CA LEU A 243 8.30 -1.41 -6.09
C LEU A 243 9.60 -0.63 -6.29
N GLN A 244 9.57 0.70 -6.16
CA GLN A 244 10.77 1.55 -6.24
C GLN A 244 11.77 1.24 -5.11
N ALA A 245 11.29 1.05 -3.88
CA ALA A 245 12.14 0.66 -2.76
C ALA A 245 12.80 -0.71 -2.99
N VAL A 246 12.06 -1.66 -3.58
CA VAL A 246 12.60 -2.99 -3.93
C VAL A 246 13.64 -2.89 -5.06
N ILE A 247 13.43 -2.04 -6.07
CA ILE A 247 14.43 -1.76 -7.11
C ILE A 247 15.70 -1.16 -6.50
N ALA A 248 15.59 -0.16 -5.62
CA ALA A 248 16.73 0.47 -4.98
C ALA A 248 17.54 -0.54 -4.14
N ALA A 249 16.85 -1.44 -3.43
CA ALA A 249 17.50 -2.54 -2.73
C ALA A 249 18.20 -3.51 -3.70
N ALA A 250 17.57 -3.85 -4.83
CA ALA A 250 18.18 -4.71 -5.85
C ALA A 250 19.44 -4.08 -6.46
N GLU A 251 19.44 -2.77 -6.71
CA GLU A 251 20.61 -2.03 -7.18
C GLU A 251 21.75 -2.04 -6.15
N LYS A 252 21.43 -1.86 -4.85
CA LYS A 252 22.39 -1.99 -3.75
C LYS A 252 23.03 -3.38 -3.74
N TYR A 253 22.22 -4.44 -3.81
CA TYR A 253 22.73 -5.81 -3.63
C TYR A 253 23.36 -6.43 -4.87
N ARG A 254 23.16 -5.84 -6.06
CA ARG A 254 23.81 -6.28 -7.30
C ARG A 254 25.35 -6.24 -7.20
N ALA A 255 25.90 -5.35 -6.38
CA ALA A 255 27.34 -5.17 -6.21
C ALA A 255 27.96 -6.04 -5.11
N VAL A 256 27.16 -6.87 -4.43
CA VAL A 256 27.64 -7.67 -3.28
C VAL A 256 28.62 -8.74 -3.75
N PRO A 257 29.88 -8.69 -3.26
CA PRO A 257 30.96 -9.56 -3.68
C PRO A 257 30.99 -10.88 -2.93
#